data_AF-A0A850B7Q7-F1
#
_entry.id   AF-A0A850B7Q7-F1
#
_cell.length_a   1.000
_cell.length_b   1.000
_cell.length_c   1.000
_cell.angle_alpha   90.00
_cell.angle_beta   90.00
_cell.angle_gamma   90.00
#
_symmetry.space_group_name_H-M   'P 1'
#
loop_
_entity.id
_entity.type
_entity.pdbx_description
1 polymer ?
#
loop_
_entity_poly.entity_id
_entity_poly.type
_entity_poly.pdbx_seq_one_letter_code
_entity_poly.pdbx_strand_id
1 'polypeptide(L)'
;MLVKLIAPALFALSLSLLTAACGGPPKQAEIVDDTKETGMDVTGAEAAPENQPSEGKPPPEAAEMHAKCCDLCKEGLAKDRTGADPSTIPCADFTDTLTPWCLEHFRSKPTMADACK
;
A
#
# COMPACT_ATOMS: atom_id res chain seq x y z
N MET A 1 -2.12 40.02 44.88
CA MET A 1 -3.02 39.28 43.97
C MET A 1 -2.76 39.78 42.56
N LEU A 2 -1.81 39.18 41.83
CA LEU A 2 -1.34 39.73 40.54
C LEU A 2 -0.83 38.63 39.57
N VAL A 3 -1.49 37.47 39.54
CA VAL A 3 -1.15 36.36 38.62
C VAL A 3 -2.43 35.69 38.16
N LYS A 4 -3.19 36.38 37.31
CA LYS A 4 -4.32 35.83 36.59
C LYS A 4 -4.55 36.79 35.43
N LEU A 5 -4.68 36.26 34.20
CA LEU A 5 -4.90 36.96 32.91
C LEU A 5 -3.71 37.01 31.92
N ILE A 6 -2.97 35.92 31.71
CA ILE A 6 -2.03 35.83 30.56
C ILE A 6 -2.09 34.45 29.89
N ALA A 7 -3.28 33.93 29.57
CA ALA A 7 -3.40 32.55 29.06
C ALA A 7 -4.45 32.26 27.97
N PRO A 8 -4.94 33.24 27.19
CA PRO A 8 -5.53 32.86 25.89
C PRO A 8 -5.13 33.83 24.78
N ALA A 9 -3.89 33.77 24.32
CA ALA A 9 -3.44 34.57 23.16
C ALA A 9 -2.40 33.85 22.29
N LEU A 10 -2.42 32.50 22.27
CA LEU A 10 -1.46 31.69 21.50
C LEU A 10 -2.11 30.67 20.55
N PHE A 11 -3.43 30.73 20.33
CA PHE A 11 -4.15 29.73 19.51
C PHE A 11 -4.58 30.22 18.11
N ALA A 12 -4.10 31.37 17.64
CA ALA A 12 -4.59 32.02 16.41
C ALA A 12 -3.51 32.29 15.35
N LEU A 13 -2.37 31.58 15.36
CA LEU A 13 -1.22 31.90 14.48
C LEU A 13 -0.47 30.66 13.95
N SER A 14 -1.19 29.60 13.58
CA SER A 14 -0.59 28.42 12.93
C SER A 14 -1.29 27.97 11.63
N LEU A 15 -2.29 28.72 11.16
CA LEU A 15 -3.10 28.36 10.00
C LEU A 15 -2.83 29.24 8.76
N SER A 16 -1.57 29.53 8.45
CA SER A 16 -1.24 30.42 7.31
C SER A 16 -0.07 29.97 6.43
N LEU A 17 0.40 28.72 6.51
CA LEU A 17 1.57 28.28 5.74
C LEU A 17 1.35 27.18 4.69
N LEU A 18 0.12 26.77 4.38
CA LEU A 18 -0.13 25.71 3.39
C LEU A 18 -1.06 26.14 2.25
N THR A 19 -0.86 27.35 1.71
CA THR A 19 -1.46 27.72 0.41
C THR A 19 -0.44 27.59 -0.71
N ALA A 20 -0.60 26.50 -1.46
CA ALA A 20 -0.53 26.49 -2.91
C ALA A 20 0.83 26.78 -3.57
N ALA A 21 1.80 25.89 -3.35
CA ALA A 21 2.70 25.51 -4.45
C ALA A 21 1.95 24.56 -5.40
N CYS A 22 0.93 25.08 -6.08
CA CYS A 22 0.36 24.43 -7.28
C CYS A 22 1.29 24.75 -8.46
N GLY A 23 2.45 24.09 -8.49
CA GLY A 23 3.23 23.96 -9.72
C GLY A 23 2.44 23.06 -10.66
N GLY A 24 2.09 23.57 -11.84
CA GLY A 24 1.30 22.86 -12.84
C GLY A 24 1.86 21.48 -13.22
N PRO A 25 1.09 20.68 -13.97
CA PRO A 25 1.53 19.35 -14.37
C PRO A 25 2.89 19.44 -15.10
N PRO A 26 3.87 18.57 -14.80
CA PRO A 26 5.09 18.51 -15.60
C PRO A 26 4.68 18.24 -17.05
N LYS A 27 5.22 19.02 -17.99
CA LYS A 27 5.09 18.73 -19.42
C LYS A 27 5.64 17.34 -19.66
N GLN A 28 4.75 16.38 -19.94
CA GLN A 28 5.16 15.08 -20.46
C GLN A 28 5.95 15.34 -21.75
N ALA A 29 7.18 14.84 -21.77
CA ALA A 29 7.95 14.75 -22.99
C ALA A 29 7.16 13.90 -24.00
N GLU A 30 7.13 14.35 -25.24
CA GLU A 30 6.50 13.67 -26.37
C GLU A 30 6.97 12.21 -26.41
N ILE A 31 6.07 11.27 -26.12
CA ILE A 31 6.29 9.89 -26.50
C ILE A 31 6.01 9.86 -28.00
N VAL A 32 7.10 9.85 -28.75
CA VAL A 32 7.13 9.56 -30.18
C VAL A 32 6.28 8.31 -30.42
N ASP A 33 5.25 8.47 -31.25
CA ASP A 33 4.50 7.37 -31.83
C ASP A 33 5.45 6.63 -32.79
N ASP A 34 6.18 5.65 -32.28
CA ASP A 34 6.85 4.65 -33.11
C ASP A 34 5.98 3.40 -33.10
N THR A 35 4.85 3.50 -33.80
CA THR A 35 4.26 2.34 -34.47
C THR A 35 5.34 1.76 -35.40
N LYS A 36 6.18 0.86 -34.87
CA LYS A 36 7.11 0.08 -35.68
C LYS A 36 7.09 -1.38 -35.29
N GLU A 37 6.36 -2.08 -36.15
CA GLU A 37 6.48 -3.46 -36.55
C GLU A 37 7.81 -4.16 -36.24
N THR A 38 7.68 -5.47 -35.97
CA THR A 38 8.63 -6.58 -36.21
C THR A 38 9.89 -6.74 -35.35
N GLY A 39 10.01 -7.94 -34.75
CA GLY A 39 11.24 -8.74 -34.83
C GLY A 39 11.94 -9.12 -33.53
N MET A 40 11.67 -10.34 -33.06
CA MET A 40 12.63 -11.38 -32.59
C MET A 40 13.86 -11.03 -31.71
N ASP A 41 13.91 -11.76 -30.57
CA ASP A 41 15.03 -12.53 -29.97
C ASP A 41 16.10 -11.86 -29.07
N VAL A 42 16.08 -12.31 -27.79
CA VAL A 42 17.12 -12.46 -26.72
C VAL A 42 17.96 -11.24 -26.31
N THR A 43 18.24 -10.93 -25.04
CA THR A 43 18.71 -11.81 -23.95
C THR A 43 18.78 -10.99 -22.64
N GLY A 44 18.44 -11.61 -21.51
CA GLY A 44 19.04 -11.31 -20.20
C GLY A 44 18.44 -10.18 -19.36
N ALA A 45 17.72 -10.54 -18.30
CA ALA A 45 17.82 -9.86 -17.02
C ALA A 45 17.28 -10.76 -15.91
N GLU A 46 18.19 -11.13 -15.01
CA GLU A 46 18.02 -11.24 -13.57
C GLU A 46 16.98 -12.23 -13.00
N ALA A 47 17.51 -13.11 -12.14
CA ALA A 47 16.76 -13.95 -11.23
C ALA A 47 15.82 -13.10 -10.36
N ALA A 48 14.57 -12.97 -10.79
CA ALA A 48 13.46 -12.62 -9.93
C ALA A 48 12.98 -13.90 -9.22
N PRO A 49 12.74 -13.89 -7.89
CA PRO A 49 12.23 -15.06 -7.20
C PRO A 49 10.90 -15.49 -7.83
N GLU A 50 10.81 -16.78 -8.14
CA GLU A 50 9.60 -17.49 -8.60
C GLU A 50 8.42 -17.23 -7.67
N ASN A 51 7.62 -16.23 -8.00
CA ASN A 51 6.24 -16.06 -7.51
C ASN A 51 5.44 -15.23 -8.54
N GLN A 52 5.62 -15.53 -9.83
CA GLN A 52 4.63 -15.10 -10.82
C GLN A 52 3.45 -16.08 -10.78
N PRO A 53 2.20 -15.60 -10.60
CA PRO A 53 1.05 -16.46 -10.79
C PRO A 53 0.97 -16.83 -12.27
N SER A 54 1.22 -18.11 -12.53
CA SER A 54 1.09 -18.72 -13.85
C SER A 54 -0.28 -18.38 -14.46
N GLU A 55 -0.27 -17.64 -15.56
CA GLU A 55 -1.43 -17.35 -16.40
C GLU A 55 -2.00 -18.69 -16.90
N GLY A 56 -3.18 -19.07 -16.40
CA GLY A 56 -3.88 -20.29 -16.84
C GLY A 56 -4.55 -21.13 -15.75
N LYS A 57 -4.48 -20.74 -14.47
CA LYS A 57 -5.28 -21.38 -13.42
C LYS A 57 -6.59 -20.60 -13.20
N PRO A 58 -7.77 -21.25 -13.13
CA PRO A 58 -9.00 -20.56 -12.73
C PRO A 58 -8.75 -19.83 -11.40
N PRO A 59 -9.41 -18.67 -11.17
CA PRO A 59 -9.25 -17.92 -9.93
C PRO A 59 -9.43 -18.91 -8.78
N PRO A 60 -8.49 -18.97 -7.82
CA PRO A 60 -8.64 -19.88 -6.69
C PRO A 60 -10.01 -19.61 -6.06
N GLU A 61 -10.68 -20.65 -5.59
CA GLU A 61 -11.96 -20.46 -4.92
C GLU A 61 -11.79 -19.41 -3.81
N ALA A 62 -12.81 -18.58 -3.55
CA ALA A 62 -12.68 -17.42 -2.67
C ALA A 62 -12.11 -17.74 -1.27
N ALA A 63 -12.17 -19.00 -0.83
CA ALA A 63 -11.53 -19.51 0.38
C ALA A 63 -10.01 -19.71 0.23
N GLU A 64 -9.52 -20.30 -0.86
CA GLU A 64 -8.08 -20.42 -1.15
C GLU A 64 -7.41 -19.05 -1.30
N MET A 65 -8.14 -18.12 -1.92
CA MET A 65 -7.79 -16.70 -2.06
C MET A 65 -7.52 -16.05 -0.69
N HIS A 66 -8.47 -16.22 0.26
CA HIS A 66 -8.34 -15.66 1.59
C HIS A 66 -7.20 -16.30 2.40
N ALA A 67 -7.02 -17.62 2.31
CA ALA A 67 -5.93 -18.33 3.00
C ALA A 67 -4.55 -17.78 2.60
N LYS A 68 -4.29 -17.63 1.29
CA LYS A 68 -3.03 -17.06 0.78
C LYS A 68 -2.81 -15.62 1.24
N CYS A 69 -3.86 -14.80 1.27
CA CYS A 69 -3.74 -13.44 1.79
C CYS A 69 -3.50 -13.40 3.30
N CYS A 70 -4.06 -14.35 4.04
CA CYS A 70 -3.83 -14.49 5.46
C CYS A 70 -2.38 -14.87 5.78
N ASP A 71 -1.73 -15.72 4.97
CA ASP A 71 -0.32 -16.05 5.16
C ASP A 71 0.56 -14.81 5.01
N LEU A 72 0.34 -14.00 3.97
CA LEU A 72 1.06 -12.73 3.79
C LEU A 72 0.76 -11.71 4.90
N CYS A 73 -0.48 -11.67 5.40
CA CYS A 73 -0.84 -10.83 6.55
C CYS A 73 -0.06 -11.26 7.80
N LYS A 74 0.08 -12.56 8.07
CA LYS A 74 0.88 -13.08 9.18
C LYS A 74 2.36 -12.75 9.04
N GLU A 75 2.90 -12.79 7.82
CA GLU A 75 4.29 -12.35 7.57
C GLU A 75 4.48 -10.85 7.87
N GLY A 76 3.50 -10.01 7.51
CA GLY A 76 3.50 -8.59 7.86
C GLY A 76 3.44 -8.39 9.37
N LEU A 77 2.54 -9.10 10.06
CA LEU A 77 2.42 -9.06 11.52
C LEU A 77 3.71 -9.52 12.22
N ALA A 78 4.40 -10.52 11.69
CA ALA A 78 5.67 -10.98 12.25
C ALA A 78 6.80 -9.94 12.13
N LYS A 79 6.71 -9.04 11.14
CA LYS A 79 7.63 -7.91 10.95
C LYS A 79 7.19 -6.66 11.73
N ASP A 80 5.93 -6.61 12.16
CA ASP A 80 5.37 -5.46 12.86
C ASP A 80 6.11 -5.16 14.16
N ARG A 81 6.42 -3.88 14.38
CA ARG A 81 7.15 -3.37 15.55
C ARG A 81 6.33 -2.37 16.36
N THR A 82 5.04 -2.23 16.06
CA THR A 82 4.18 -1.24 16.72
C THR A 82 3.86 -1.65 18.15
N GLY A 83 3.91 -2.96 18.45
CA GLY A 83 3.52 -3.51 19.75
C GLY A 83 2.00 -3.45 19.99
N ALA A 84 1.21 -3.16 18.96
CA ALA A 84 -0.23 -3.23 19.01
C ALA A 84 -0.72 -4.69 19.04
N ASP A 85 -1.91 -4.90 19.58
CA ASP A 85 -2.51 -6.23 19.63
C ASP A 85 -2.97 -6.66 18.22
N PRO A 86 -2.71 -7.90 17.78
CA PRO A 86 -3.11 -8.40 16.45
C PRO A 86 -4.61 -8.27 16.14
N SER A 87 -5.47 -8.22 17.17
CA SER A 87 -6.92 -7.99 17.00
C SER A 87 -7.28 -6.55 16.61
N THR A 88 -6.33 -5.62 16.72
CA THR A 88 -6.51 -4.20 16.40
C THR A 88 -5.81 -3.77 15.14
N ILE A 89 -5.00 -4.66 14.53
CA ILE A 89 -4.24 -4.36 13.32
C ILE A 89 -4.97 -4.96 12.11
N PRO A 90 -5.52 -4.13 11.21
CA PRO A 90 -6.06 -4.60 9.94
C PRO A 90 -4.97 -5.24 9.08
N CYS A 91 -5.26 -6.39 8.46
CA CYS A 91 -4.33 -6.99 7.49
C CYS A 91 -3.96 -6.03 6.36
N ALA A 92 -4.88 -5.13 5.98
CA ALA A 92 -4.66 -4.14 4.93
C ALA A 92 -3.55 -3.11 5.23
N ASP A 93 -3.08 -3.01 6.49
CA ASP A 93 -2.00 -2.08 6.87
C ASP A 93 -0.61 -2.61 6.47
N PHE A 94 -0.45 -3.92 6.26
CA PHE A 94 0.79 -4.55 5.80
C PHE A 94 1.01 -4.40 4.28
N THR A 95 0.86 -3.18 3.78
CA THR A 95 0.93 -2.84 2.34
C THR A 95 2.27 -3.15 1.69
N ASP A 96 3.34 -3.24 2.49
CA ASP A 96 4.70 -3.64 2.08
C ASP A 96 4.86 -5.15 1.90
N THR A 97 4.04 -5.96 2.57
CA THR A 97 4.12 -7.42 2.53
C THR A 97 3.00 -8.05 1.70
N LEU A 98 1.83 -7.42 1.64
CA LEU A 98 0.71 -7.89 0.84
C LEU A 98 0.90 -7.64 -0.67
N THR A 99 0.43 -8.57 -1.49
CA THR A 99 0.29 -8.35 -2.93
C THR A 99 -0.87 -7.37 -3.22
N PRO A 100 -0.87 -6.67 -4.37
CA PRO A 100 -1.97 -5.75 -4.75
C PRO A 100 -3.34 -6.42 -4.74
N TRP A 101 -3.40 -7.69 -5.12
CA TRP A 101 -4.64 -8.45 -5.13
C TRP A 101 -5.13 -8.74 -3.69
N CYS A 102 -4.24 -9.08 -2.75
CA CYS A 102 -4.62 -9.26 -1.34
C CYS A 102 -5.00 -7.95 -0.64
N LEU A 103 -4.39 -6.83 -1.03
CA LEU A 103 -4.80 -5.51 -0.56
C LEU A 103 -6.25 -5.21 -0.92
N GLU A 104 -6.66 -5.44 -2.17
CA GLU A 104 -8.04 -5.26 -2.60
C GLU A 104 -9.00 -6.25 -1.92
N HIS A 105 -8.55 -7.49 -1.68
CA HIS A 105 -9.32 -8.47 -0.92
C HIS A 105 -9.62 -7.98 0.51
N PHE A 106 -8.61 -7.48 1.23
CA PHE A 106 -8.83 -6.98 2.59
C PHE A 106 -9.50 -5.60 2.65
N ARG A 107 -9.39 -4.77 1.60
CA ARG A 107 -10.17 -3.53 1.48
C ARG A 107 -11.66 -3.80 1.29
N SER A 108 -12.00 -4.81 0.49
CA SER A 108 -13.39 -5.24 0.29
C SER A 108 -13.94 -6.07 1.46
N LYS A 109 -13.06 -6.78 2.18
CA LYS A 109 -13.38 -7.57 3.38
C LYS A 109 -12.40 -7.27 4.51
N PRO A 110 -12.66 -6.21 5.30
CA PRO A 110 -11.82 -5.86 6.43
C PRO A 110 -11.62 -7.05 7.36
N THR A 111 -10.36 -7.46 7.51
CA THR A 111 -9.95 -8.61 8.32
C THR A 111 -8.84 -8.14 9.23
N MET A 112 -8.95 -8.44 10.52
CA MET A 112 -7.91 -8.17 11.51
C MET A 112 -6.85 -9.27 11.46
N ALA A 113 -5.61 -8.96 11.85
CA ALA A 113 -4.51 -9.89 11.74
C ALA A 113 -4.71 -11.16 12.59
N ASP A 114 -5.44 -11.07 13.70
CA ASP A 114 -5.82 -12.21 14.55
C ASP A 114 -6.87 -13.14 13.92
N ALA A 115 -7.69 -12.63 13.01
CA ALA A 115 -8.73 -13.40 12.34
C ALA A 115 -8.16 -14.38 11.30
N CYS A 116 -6.95 -14.13 10.83
CA CYS A 116 -6.18 -15.04 10.01
C CYS A 116 -5.54 -16.14 10.87
N LYS A 117 -6.26 -17.25 11.04
CA LYS A 117 -5.79 -18.45 11.78
C LYS A 117 -4.83 -19.30 10.96
#